data_AF-A0A3D0PCC9-F1
#
_entry.id   AF-A0A3D0PCC9-F1
#
_cell.length_a   1.000
_cell.length_b   1.000
_cell.length_c   1.000
_cell.angle_alpha   90.00
_cell.angle_beta   90.00
_cell.angle_gamma   90.00
#
_symmetry.space_group_name_H-M   'P 1'
#
loop_
_entity.id
_entity.type
_entity.pdbx_description
1 polymer ?
#
loop_
_entity_poly.entity_id
_entity_poly.type
_entity_poly.pdbx_seq_one_letter_code
_entity_poly.pdbx_strand_id
1 'polypeptide(L)'
;GPLARSNAPQIEQWLLGADVDGDELEALLFRLRRRCGDRARVSFGAKASDLYFCSLSSRTVVYKGMVRSEVLAPFYGDLSDERFAVSFAVYHRRFSTNTLPRWPLAQPMRLLGHNGEINTLLGNLNWAKAAESNLDAVWGADAADLKPVVNPAFSDSANLDATLELLVRSGRPITESLLTLVPEAFRNQPELEDKPEVQAFYEYAACTQEPWDGPALLVFADGRSVGATLDRNGLRPARYCLTNDGFVVMGSETGVVELDESRIIEKGRLGPGQMLAVDLENGRLLRNWDVKREVASRYPYAQWLNDHRRNLEPQPWTTSKQLGDLELLQQQTAFGFTAEDFELVIEDMASAGKEPTYCMGDDIPLAVLSDKPHLLYDYFKQRFAQVTNPPIDPLREKLVMSLEMHLGRR
;
A
#
# COMPACT_ATOMS: atom_id res chain seq x y z
N GLY A 1 17.15 -14.91 21.94
CA GLY A 1 16.70 -16.17 22.59
C GLY A 1 17.03 -17.37 21.71
N PRO A 2 16.91 -18.61 22.21
CA PRO A 2 17.33 -19.83 21.51
C PRO A 2 16.71 -20.00 20.12
N LEU A 3 15.40 -19.77 19.98
CA LEU A 3 14.68 -19.94 18.71
C LEU A 3 15.10 -18.94 17.61
N ALA A 4 15.37 -17.69 18.00
CA ALA A 4 15.89 -16.69 17.06
C ALA A 4 17.33 -17.03 16.65
N ARG A 5 18.14 -17.52 17.61
CA ARG A 5 19.54 -17.91 17.38
C ARG A 5 19.65 -19.15 16.49
N SER A 6 18.76 -20.14 16.63
CA SER A 6 18.77 -21.35 15.80
C SER A 6 18.44 -21.07 14.33
N ASN A 7 17.67 -20.00 14.07
CA ASN A 7 17.29 -19.57 12.72
C ASN A 7 18.08 -18.33 12.27
N ALA A 8 19.13 -17.92 13.00
CA ALA A 8 19.91 -16.75 12.66
C ALA A 8 20.71 -17.01 11.36
N PRO A 9 20.60 -16.14 10.35
CA PRO A 9 21.42 -16.27 9.15
C PRO A 9 22.87 -15.89 9.46
N GLN A 10 23.78 -16.30 8.59
CA GLN A 10 25.07 -15.65 8.49
C GLN A 10 24.87 -14.26 7.89
N ILE A 11 25.35 -13.23 8.59
CA ILE A 11 25.15 -11.83 8.22
C ILE A 11 26.48 -11.29 7.74
N GLU A 12 26.52 -10.85 6.48
CA GLU A 12 27.71 -10.30 5.84
C GLU A 12 27.36 -9.00 5.11
N GLN A 13 28.34 -8.12 4.98
CA GLN A 13 28.24 -6.89 4.21
C GLN A 13 29.11 -6.99 2.97
N TRP A 14 28.54 -6.61 1.82
CA TRP A 14 29.28 -6.55 0.57
C TRP A 14 29.67 -5.11 0.29
N LEU A 15 30.97 -4.87 0.16
CA LEU A 15 31.52 -3.60 -0.31
C LEU A 15 31.72 -3.73 -1.83
N LEU A 16 30.93 -2.95 -2.58
CA LEU A 16 30.93 -3.00 -4.04
C LEU A 16 31.46 -1.66 -4.58
N GLY A 17 32.38 -1.73 -5.53
CA GLY A 17 32.78 -0.59 -6.35
C GLY A 17 31.98 -0.57 -7.65
N ALA A 18 31.66 0.62 -8.14
CA ALA A 18 31.01 0.84 -9.43
C ALA A 18 31.54 2.13 -10.06
N ASP A 19 31.53 2.18 -11.39
CA ASP A 19 31.96 3.36 -12.17
C ASP A 19 30.84 4.40 -12.36
N VAL A 20 29.65 4.13 -11.82
CA VAL A 20 28.46 4.98 -11.86
C VAL A 20 28.08 5.44 -10.45
N ASP A 21 27.40 6.58 -10.34
CA ASP A 21 26.97 7.17 -9.07
C ASP A 21 25.48 7.54 -9.07
N GLY A 22 25.03 8.15 -7.98
CA GLY A 22 23.69 8.72 -7.87
C GLY A 22 22.56 7.72 -8.14
N ASP A 23 21.55 8.17 -8.89
CA ASP A 23 20.36 7.36 -9.19
C ASP A 23 20.68 6.19 -10.14
N GLU A 24 21.70 6.31 -10.99
CA GLU A 24 22.16 5.23 -11.87
C GLU A 24 22.76 4.08 -11.06
N LEU A 25 23.60 4.38 -10.07
CA LEU A 25 24.15 3.38 -9.15
C LEU A 25 23.03 2.69 -8.37
N GLU A 26 22.06 3.44 -7.86
CA GLU A 26 20.95 2.86 -7.12
C GLU A 26 20.07 1.94 -7.98
N ALA A 27 19.82 2.29 -9.24
CA ALA A 27 19.12 1.45 -10.20
C ALA A 27 19.91 0.17 -10.53
N LEU A 28 21.23 0.27 -10.69
CA LEU A 28 22.12 -0.87 -10.91
C LEU A 28 22.13 -1.82 -9.71
N LEU A 29 22.22 -1.30 -8.48
CA LEU A 29 22.19 -2.09 -7.25
C LEU A 29 20.83 -2.75 -7.03
N PHE A 30 19.73 -2.06 -7.35
CA PHE A 30 18.38 -2.63 -7.37
C PHE A 30 18.32 -3.87 -8.28
N ARG A 31 18.75 -3.74 -9.53
CA ARG A 31 18.80 -4.84 -10.48
C ARG A 31 19.72 -5.97 -10.06
N LEU A 32 20.92 -5.64 -9.57
CA LEU A 32 21.88 -6.62 -9.08
C LEU A 32 21.25 -7.48 -7.97
N ARG A 33 20.59 -6.86 -7.00
CA ARG A 33 19.90 -7.54 -5.91
C ARG A 33 18.82 -8.50 -6.44
N ARG A 34 18.02 -8.06 -7.42
CA ARG A 34 16.98 -8.88 -8.05
C ARG A 34 17.58 -10.09 -8.78
N ARG A 35 18.58 -9.84 -9.63
CA ARG A 35 19.29 -10.87 -10.40
C ARG A 35 19.99 -11.90 -9.52
N CYS A 36 20.60 -11.47 -8.41
CA CYS A 36 21.18 -12.38 -7.41
C CYS A 36 20.12 -13.30 -6.81
N GLY A 37 18.96 -12.76 -6.44
CA GLY A 37 17.84 -13.55 -5.93
C GLY A 37 17.33 -14.58 -6.93
N ASP A 38 17.19 -14.19 -8.20
CA ASP A 38 16.74 -15.09 -9.27
C ASP A 38 17.74 -16.21 -9.55
N ARG A 39 19.02 -15.86 -9.69
CA ARG A 39 20.08 -16.85 -9.90
C ARG A 39 20.20 -17.80 -8.71
N ALA A 40 20.08 -17.30 -7.48
CA ALA A 40 20.09 -18.14 -6.30
C ALA A 40 18.93 -19.15 -6.33
N ARG A 41 17.72 -18.72 -6.73
CA ARG A 41 16.57 -19.64 -6.89
C ARG A 41 16.82 -20.73 -7.92
N VAL A 42 17.43 -20.37 -9.06
CA VAL A 42 17.78 -21.35 -10.11
C VAL A 42 18.87 -22.31 -9.65
N SER A 43 19.93 -21.82 -9.01
CA SER A 43 21.09 -22.62 -8.61
C SER A 43 20.85 -23.47 -7.36
N PHE A 44 20.07 -22.98 -6.40
CA PHE A 44 19.94 -23.58 -5.07
C PHE A 44 18.53 -24.05 -4.72
N GLY A 45 17.53 -23.82 -5.59
CA GLY A 45 16.15 -24.26 -5.39
C GLY A 45 15.57 -23.76 -4.07
N ALA A 46 15.04 -24.68 -3.24
CA ALA A 46 14.45 -24.34 -1.95
C ALA A 46 15.43 -23.64 -0.97
N LYS A 47 16.73 -23.95 -1.06
CA LYS A 47 17.78 -23.33 -0.22
C LYS A 47 18.03 -21.86 -0.57
N ALA A 48 17.54 -21.38 -1.72
CA ALA A 48 17.62 -19.96 -2.07
C ALA A 48 16.87 -19.06 -1.09
N SER A 49 15.91 -19.61 -0.34
CA SER A 49 15.19 -18.87 0.71
C SER A 49 16.09 -18.43 1.89
N ASP A 50 17.30 -18.99 1.99
CA ASP A 50 18.32 -18.59 2.97
C ASP A 50 19.06 -17.32 2.55
N LEU A 51 19.03 -16.94 1.26
CA LEU A 51 19.62 -15.70 0.76
C LEU A 51 18.61 -14.56 0.81
N TYR A 52 18.92 -13.53 1.59
CA TYR A 52 18.11 -12.32 1.67
C TYR A 52 18.96 -11.06 1.80
N PHE A 53 18.73 -10.12 0.91
CA PHE A 53 19.35 -8.79 0.97
C PHE A 53 18.43 -7.83 1.75
N CYS A 54 18.83 -7.43 2.95
CA CYS A 54 18.12 -6.41 3.74
C CYS A 54 18.10 -5.08 3.01
N SER A 55 19.26 -4.64 2.54
CA SER A 55 19.48 -3.45 1.72
C SER A 55 20.65 -3.72 0.77
N LEU A 56 20.65 -3.05 -0.38
CA LEU A 56 21.82 -2.96 -1.26
C LEU A 56 21.73 -1.59 -1.93
N SER A 57 22.42 -0.61 -1.34
CA SER A 57 22.33 0.79 -1.70
C SER A 57 23.63 1.49 -1.29
N SER A 58 23.95 2.57 -2.00
CA SER A 58 25.01 3.53 -1.65
C SER A 58 24.54 4.59 -0.64
N ARG A 59 23.23 4.71 -0.42
CA ARG A 59 22.60 5.75 0.40
C ARG A 59 22.01 5.24 1.70
N THR A 60 21.54 3.99 1.73
CA THR A 60 20.83 3.43 2.88
C THR A 60 21.36 2.06 3.29
N VAL A 61 21.31 1.79 4.59
CA VAL A 61 21.67 0.48 5.17
C VAL A 61 20.64 0.07 6.21
N VAL A 62 20.24 -1.21 6.22
CA VAL A 62 19.21 -1.74 7.10
C VAL A 62 19.78 -2.78 8.05
N TYR A 63 19.85 -2.44 9.33
CA TYR A 63 20.15 -3.36 10.43
C TYR A 63 18.85 -3.83 11.07
N LYS A 64 18.50 -5.11 10.87
CA LYS A 64 17.27 -5.69 11.42
C LYS A 64 17.47 -7.13 11.86
N GLY A 65 16.58 -7.63 12.71
CA GLY A 65 16.64 -9.02 13.15
C GLY A 65 15.50 -9.42 14.07
N MET A 66 15.48 -10.70 14.44
CA MET A 66 14.46 -11.27 15.33
C MET A 66 14.84 -11.07 16.81
N VAL A 67 15.03 -9.80 17.18
CA VAL A 67 15.48 -9.37 18.52
C VAL A 67 14.43 -8.46 19.17
N ARG A 68 14.49 -8.26 20.49
CA ARG A 68 13.73 -7.17 21.14
C ARG A 68 14.41 -5.84 20.77
N SER A 69 13.67 -4.72 20.82
CA SER A 69 14.21 -3.41 20.44
C SER A 69 15.49 -3.06 21.21
N GLU A 70 15.49 -3.28 22.54
CA GLU A 70 16.66 -3.06 23.41
C GLU A 70 17.89 -3.94 23.10
N VAL A 71 17.70 -5.02 22.33
CA VAL A 71 18.76 -5.99 22.00
C VAL A 71 19.40 -5.68 20.64
N LEU A 72 18.85 -4.75 19.85
CA LEU A 72 19.35 -4.47 18.50
C LEU A 72 20.78 -3.93 18.51
N ALA A 73 21.07 -2.91 19.31
CA ALA A 73 22.42 -2.32 19.41
C ALA A 73 23.44 -3.29 20.04
N PRO A 74 23.13 -4.04 21.11
CA PRO A 74 24.03 -5.09 21.59
C PRO A 74 24.29 -6.24 20.59
N PHE A 75 23.33 -6.52 19.71
CA PHE A 75 23.48 -7.57 18.69
C PHE A 75 24.33 -7.11 17.50
N TYR A 76 24.14 -5.87 17.05
CA TYR A 76 24.93 -5.25 15.99
C TYR A 76 25.89 -4.21 16.57
N GLY A 77 27.12 -4.64 16.88
CA GLY A 77 28.14 -3.78 17.50
C GLY A 77 28.40 -2.48 16.74
N ASP A 78 28.26 -2.49 15.41
CA ASP A 78 28.39 -1.33 14.54
C ASP A 78 27.47 -0.17 14.96
N LEU A 79 26.27 -0.45 15.49
CA LEU A 79 25.29 0.56 15.92
C LEU A 79 25.71 1.31 17.19
N SER A 80 26.70 0.79 17.92
CA SER A 80 27.26 1.44 19.11
C SER A 80 28.58 2.17 18.82
N ASP A 81 29.07 2.09 17.59
CA ASP A 81 30.31 2.75 17.17
C ASP A 81 30.03 4.22 16.83
N GLU A 82 30.83 5.15 17.38
CA GLU A 82 30.67 6.59 17.16
C GLU A 82 30.85 7.00 15.67
N ARG A 83 31.51 6.16 14.86
CA ARG A 83 31.65 6.38 13.41
C ARG A 83 30.35 6.09 12.66
N PHE A 84 29.37 5.42 13.28
CA PHE A 84 28.05 5.18 12.73
C PHE A 84 27.19 6.46 12.81
N ALA A 85 27.61 7.51 12.10
CA ALA A 85 26.91 8.77 12.02
C ALA A 85 25.89 8.75 10.88
N VAL A 86 24.67 9.20 11.15
CA VAL A 86 23.57 9.23 10.17
C VAL A 86 22.82 10.57 10.23
N SER A 87 22.31 11.02 9.09
CA SER A 87 21.44 12.20 9.00
C SER A 87 19.97 11.89 9.29
N PHE A 88 19.58 10.61 9.22
CA PHE A 88 18.23 10.14 9.52
C PHE A 88 18.25 8.70 10.05
N ALA A 89 17.16 8.30 10.71
CA ALA A 89 16.95 6.91 11.12
C ALA A 89 15.47 6.54 10.98
N VAL A 90 15.20 5.33 10.47
CA VAL A 90 13.87 4.72 10.44
C VAL A 90 13.92 3.46 11.29
N TYR A 91 13.01 3.35 12.25
CA TYR A 91 12.93 2.19 13.13
C TYR A 91 11.56 1.52 13.04
N HIS A 92 11.51 0.22 13.32
CA HIS A 92 10.26 -0.53 13.33
C HIS A 92 10.30 -1.65 14.37
N ARG A 93 9.16 -1.86 15.03
CA ARG A 93 8.92 -3.03 15.87
C ARG A 93 7.67 -3.76 15.41
N ARG A 94 7.86 -4.96 14.86
CA ARG A 94 6.77 -5.82 14.39
C ARG A 94 6.12 -6.61 15.53
N PHE A 95 4.79 -6.66 15.53
CA PHE A 95 4.01 -7.68 16.22
C PHE A 95 3.57 -8.75 15.20
N SER A 96 3.76 -10.02 15.52
CA SER A 96 3.49 -11.14 14.60
C SER A 96 2.47 -12.07 15.22
N THR A 97 1.49 -12.50 14.42
CA THR A 97 0.56 -13.59 14.80
C THR A 97 1.21 -14.98 14.71
N ASN A 98 2.40 -15.09 14.10
CA ASN A 98 3.17 -16.33 14.01
C ASN A 98 4.25 -16.40 15.10
N THR A 99 4.39 -17.58 15.72
CA THR A 99 5.39 -17.91 16.74
C THR A 99 6.76 -18.29 16.17
N LEU A 100 6.85 -18.67 14.89
CA LEU A 100 8.10 -19.04 14.23
C LEU A 100 8.84 -17.80 13.67
N PRO A 101 10.03 -17.46 14.18
CA PRO A 101 10.76 -16.29 13.74
C PRO A 101 11.36 -16.51 12.35
N ARG A 102 11.06 -15.61 11.42
CA ARG A 102 11.71 -15.52 10.10
C ARG A 102 12.40 -14.16 9.96
N TRP A 103 13.72 -14.18 9.91
CA TRP A 103 14.56 -12.97 9.88
C TRP A 103 14.24 -12.01 8.72
N PRO A 104 14.01 -12.48 7.48
CA PRO A 104 13.66 -11.60 6.36
C PRO A 104 12.38 -10.77 6.57
N LEU A 105 11.46 -11.22 7.43
CA LEU A 105 10.17 -10.56 7.69
C LEU A 105 10.26 -9.44 8.74
N ALA A 106 11.41 -9.27 9.40
CA ALA A 106 11.67 -8.08 10.20
C ALA A 106 11.67 -6.84 9.30
N GLN A 107 11.35 -5.68 9.89
CA GLN A 107 11.36 -4.39 9.22
C GLN A 107 12.35 -3.45 9.92
N PRO A 108 12.84 -2.37 9.27
CA PRO A 108 12.44 -1.84 7.95
C PRO A 108 12.68 -2.77 6.75
N MET A 109 11.95 -2.53 5.67
CA MET A 109 12.24 -3.08 4.34
C MET A 109 13.30 -2.20 3.65
N ARG A 110 13.31 -2.04 2.32
CA ARG A 110 14.37 -1.31 1.62
C ARG A 110 14.13 0.18 1.67
N LEU A 111 12.88 0.59 1.46
CA LEU A 111 12.44 1.97 1.50
C LEU A 111 11.39 2.22 2.59
N LEU A 112 10.75 1.16 3.11
CA LEU A 112 9.53 1.29 3.91
C LEU A 112 9.61 0.60 5.28
N GLY A 113 9.13 1.27 6.31
CA GLY A 113 8.59 0.69 7.53
C GLY A 113 7.06 0.83 7.55
N HIS A 114 6.35 -0.29 7.68
CA HIS A 114 4.90 -0.35 7.63
C HIS A 114 4.34 -0.85 8.96
N ASN A 115 3.57 -0.01 9.63
CA ASN A 115 2.77 -0.36 10.78
C ASN A 115 1.30 -0.40 10.37
N GLY A 116 0.77 -1.60 10.13
CA GLY A 116 -0.55 -1.75 9.53
C GLY A 116 -0.75 -3.10 8.84
N GLU A 117 -1.81 -3.20 8.04
CA GLU A 117 -2.14 -4.36 7.20
C GLU A 117 -2.81 -3.88 5.90
N ILE A 118 -2.36 -4.39 4.75
CA ILE A 118 -3.01 -4.10 3.45
C ILE A 118 -4.13 -5.13 3.20
N ASN A 119 -5.38 -4.68 3.25
CA ASN A 119 -6.55 -5.56 3.11
C ASN A 119 -6.97 -5.81 1.64
N THR A 120 -6.43 -5.02 0.70
CA THR A 120 -6.67 -5.12 -0.76
C THR A 120 -5.62 -5.97 -1.49
N LEU A 121 -4.72 -6.63 -0.74
CA LEU A 121 -3.49 -7.24 -1.27
C LEU A 121 -3.70 -8.13 -2.50
N LEU A 122 -4.70 -9.02 -2.51
CA LEU A 122 -4.91 -9.94 -3.63
C LEU A 122 -5.19 -9.19 -4.94
N GLY A 123 -5.99 -8.12 -4.88
CA GLY A 123 -6.28 -7.26 -6.03
C GLY A 123 -5.00 -6.57 -6.50
N ASN A 124 -4.25 -5.97 -5.58
CA ASN A 124 -3.02 -5.26 -5.88
C ASN A 124 -1.96 -6.18 -6.51
N LEU A 125 -1.83 -7.42 -6.03
CA LEU A 125 -0.91 -8.40 -6.61
C LEU A 125 -1.28 -8.75 -8.06
N ASN A 126 -2.56 -8.92 -8.35
CA ASN A 126 -3.04 -9.24 -9.70
C ASN A 126 -2.82 -8.06 -10.65
N TRP A 127 -3.09 -6.84 -10.20
CA TRP A 127 -2.88 -5.63 -11.00
C TRP A 127 -1.40 -5.32 -11.22
N ALA A 128 -0.57 -5.45 -10.18
CA ALA A 128 0.88 -5.32 -10.33
C ALA A 128 1.42 -6.31 -11.36
N LYS A 129 0.97 -7.58 -11.32
CA LYS A 129 1.34 -8.59 -12.31
C LYS A 129 0.89 -8.23 -13.73
N ALA A 130 -0.31 -7.67 -13.90
CA ALA A 130 -0.77 -7.20 -15.21
C ALA A 130 0.09 -6.04 -15.74
N ALA A 131 0.47 -5.12 -14.86
CA ALA A 131 1.31 -3.97 -15.18
C ALA A 131 2.77 -4.31 -15.52
N GLU A 132 3.26 -5.50 -15.16
CA GLU A 132 4.63 -5.96 -15.51
C GLU A 132 4.91 -5.92 -17.02
N SER A 133 3.87 -6.11 -17.85
CA SER A 133 3.97 -6.02 -19.31
C SER A 133 4.39 -4.64 -19.82
N ASN A 134 4.18 -3.59 -19.04
CA ASN A 134 4.52 -2.22 -19.41
C ASN A 134 5.95 -1.83 -18.97
N LEU A 135 6.65 -2.67 -18.20
CA LEU A 135 8.00 -2.36 -17.69
C LEU A 135 9.04 -2.21 -18.79
N ASP A 136 8.88 -2.93 -19.90
CA ASP A 136 9.82 -2.89 -21.02
C ASP A 136 9.88 -1.48 -21.65
N ALA A 137 8.82 -0.68 -21.51
CA ALA A 137 8.78 0.71 -21.99
C ALA A 137 9.68 1.66 -21.18
N VAL A 138 10.01 1.32 -19.93
CA VAL A 138 10.83 2.14 -19.02
C VAL A 138 12.23 1.56 -18.87
N TRP A 139 12.33 0.24 -18.67
CA TRP A 139 13.58 -0.45 -18.36
C TRP A 139 14.19 -1.19 -19.56
N GLY A 140 13.52 -1.22 -20.71
CA GLY A 140 14.01 -1.94 -21.89
C GLY A 140 14.33 -3.41 -21.59
N ALA A 141 15.49 -3.88 -22.04
CA ALA A 141 15.94 -5.25 -21.80
C ALA A 141 16.17 -5.57 -20.31
N ASP A 142 16.39 -4.55 -19.48
CA ASP A 142 16.67 -4.69 -18.06
C ASP A 142 15.43 -5.03 -17.25
N ALA A 143 14.24 -4.83 -17.82
CA ALA A 143 12.96 -5.21 -17.21
C ALA A 143 12.89 -6.71 -16.88
N ALA A 144 13.62 -7.56 -17.61
CA ALA A 144 13.69 -8.99 -17.36
C ALA A 144 14.25 -9.33 -15.97
N ASP A 145 15.15 -8.51 -15.42
CA ASP A 145 15.68 -8.71 -14.06
C ASP A 145 14.67 -8.32 -12.96
N LEU A 146 13.64 -7.54 -13.32
CA LEU A 146 12.71 -6.96 -12.35
C LEU A 146 11.45 -7.80 -12.15
N LYS A 147 11.13 -8.64 -13.14
CA LYS A 147 9.94 -9.51 -13.14
C LYS A 147 10.21 -10.83 -12.40
N PRO A 148 9.28 -11.36 -11.57
CA PRO A 148 8.02 -10.72 -11.15
C PRO A 148 8.26 -9.68 -10.05
N VAL A 149 7.64 -8.52 -10.14
CA VAL A 149 7.82 -7.40 -9.21
C VAL A 149 7.35 -7.79 -7.81
N VAL A 150 6.13 -8.33 -7.76
CA VAL A 150 5.45 -8.78 -6.54
C VAL A 150 5.48 -10.31 -6.42
N ASN A 151 5.31 -10.81 -5.20
CA ASN A 151 5.26 -12.24 -4.92
C ASN A 151 4.18 -12.54 -3.85
N PRO A 152 3.16 -13.37 -4.16
CA PRO A 152 2.14 -13.77 -3.20
C PRO A 152 2.68 -14.48 -1.94
N ALA A 153 3.89 -15.04 -1.99
CA ALA A 153 4.54 -15.65 -0.83
C ALA A 153 5.16 -14.62 0.15
N PHE A 154 5.29 -13.36 -0.26
CA PHE A 154 5.81 -12.28 0.58
C PHE A 154 4.69 -11.64 1.40
N SER A 155 5.05 -10.99 2.51
CA SER A 155 4.07 -10.22 3.28
C SER A 155 3.54 -9.04 2.46
N ASP A 156 2.37 -8.56 2.85
CA ASP A 156 1.77 -7.32 2.35
C ASP A 156 2.78 -6.15 2.25
N SER A 157 3.50 -5.90 3.34
CA SER A 157 4.46 -4.81 3.51
C SER A 157 5.66 -4.96 2.56
N ALA A 158 6.07 -6.19 2.29
CA ALA A 158 7.19 -6.48 1.40
C ALA A 158 6.79 -6.31 -0.08
N ASN A 159 5.55 -6.63 -0.42
CA ASN A 159 5.00 -6.38 -1.75
C ASN A 159 4.77 -4.88 -2.00
N LEU A 160 4.33 -4.13 -0.98
CA LEU A 160 4.22 -2.68 -1.05
C LEU A 160 5.60 -2.03 -1.21
N ASP A 161 6.60 -2.43 -0.42
CA ASP A 161 7.99 -1.97 -0.54
C ASP A 161 8.58 -2.28 -1.93
N ALA A 162 8.34 -3.48 -2.47
CA ALA A 162 8.82 -3.85 -3.81
C ALA A 162 8.21 -2.99 -4.93
N THR A 163 6.91 -2.70 -4.82
CA THR A 163 6.19 -1.84 -5.78
C THR A 163 6.66 -0.39 -5.65
N LEU A 164 6.84 0.11 -4.42
CA LEU A 164 7.37 1.44 -4.15
C LEU A 164 8.80 1.59 -4.69
N GLU A 165 9.66 0.61 -4.43
CA GLU A 165 11.04 0.62 -4.90
C GLU A 165 11.10 0.60 -6.43
N LEU A 166 10.25 -0.17 -7.10
CA LEU A 166 10.13 -0.11 -8.55
C LEU A 166 9.79 1.30 -9.04
N LEU A 167 8.78 1.96 -8.46
CA LEU A 167 8.40 3.32 -8.87
C LEU A 167 9.56 4.31 -8.65
N VAL A 168 10.21 4.24 -7.48
CA VAL A 168 11.32 5.13 -7.13
C VAL A 168 12.52 4.92 -8.04
N ARG A 169 12.93 3.67 -8.27
CA ARG A 169 14.06 3.35 -9.16
C ARG A 169 13.73 3.60 -10.63
N SER A 170 12.45 3.71 -10.99
CA SER A 170 11.98 4.13 -12.32
C SER A 170 11.97 5.65 -12.49
N GLY A 171 12.48 6.42 -11.52
CA GLY A 171 12.65 7.87 -11.60
C GLY A 171 11.55 8.70 -10.96
N ARG A 172 10.58 8.09 -10.26
CA ARG A 172 9.56 8.84 -9.51
C ARG A 172 10.07 9.19 -8.11
N PRO A 173 9.78 10.39 -7.58
CA PRO A 173 10.03 10.70 -6.17
C PRO A 173 9.28 9.73 -5.25
N ILE A 174 9.85 9.44 -4.09
CA ILE A 174 9.22 8.56 -3.09
C ILE A 174 7.90 9.13 -2.56
N THR A 175 7.80 10.45 -2.43
CA THR A 175 6.58 11.15 -2.00
C THR A 175 5.45 10.99 -3.02
N GLU A 176 5.71 11.27 -4.30
CA GLU A 176 4.76 11.04 -5.40
C GLU A 176 4.32 9.58 -5.44
N SER A 177 5.29 8.65 -5.39
CA SER A 177 5.03 7.22 -5.47
C SER A 177 4.10 6.74 -4.35
N LEU A 178 4.29 7.23 -3.12
CA LEU A 178 3.41 6.93 -2.00
C LEU A 178 2.04 7.57 -2.12
N LEU A 179 1.93 8.82 -2.62
CA LEU A 179 0.63 9.43 -2.88
C LEU A 179 -0.15 8.73 -4.01
N THR A 180 0.55 8.07 -4.95
CA THR A 180 -0.07 7.24 -5.99
C THR A 180 -0.49 5.87 -5.46
N LEU A 181 0.34 5.21 -4.64
CA LEU A 181 0.06 3.87 -4.09
C LEU A 181 -0.96 3.91 -2.94
N VAL A 182 -0.89 4.92 -2.07
CA VAL A 182 -1.76 5.08 -0.89
C VAL A 182 -2.37 6.49 -0.92
N PRO A 183 -3.27 6.77 -1.89
CA PRO A 183 -3.86 8.09 -2.05
C PRO A 183 -4.82 8.42 -0.91
N GLU A 184 -4.88 9.70 -0.54
CA GLU A 184 -5.93 10.20 0.33
C GLU A 184 -7.31 10.00 -0.31
N ALA A 185 -8.36 9.94 0.50
CA ALA A 185 -9.71 9.99 -0.03
C ALA A 185 -9.97 11.42 -0.52
N PHE A 186 -9.84 11.69 -1.81
CA PHE A 186 -9.87 13.05 -2.37
C PHE A 186 -11.25 13.49 -2.90
N ARG A 187 -12.21 12.55 -2.99
CA ARG A 187 -13.57 12.81 -3.47
C ARG A 187 -14.38 13.59 -2.42
N ASN A 188 -15.03 14.67 -2.85
CA ASN A 188 -15.91 15.48 -1.99
C ASN A 188 -15.23 15.95 -0.68
N GLN A 189 -13.93 16.23 -0.72
CA GLN A 189 -13.19 16.71 0.44
C GLN A 189 -13.18 18.23 0.51
N PRO A 190 -13.75 18.84 1.56
CA PRO A 190 -13.73 20.29 1.74
C PRO A 190 -12.30 20.87 1.76
N GLU A 191 -11.33 20.15 2.33
CA GLU A 191 -9.94 20.61 2.39
C GLU A 191 -9.24 20.72 1.02
N LEU A 192 -9.82 20.11 -0.02
CA LEU A 192 -9.32 20.14 -1.38
C LEU A 192 -10.07 21.11 -2.30
N GLU A 193 -11.19 21.70 -1.88
CA GLU A 193 -12.05 22.56 -2.74
C GLU A 193 -11.27 23.70 -3.40
N ASP A 194 -10.30 24.28 -2.70
CA ASP A 194 -9.42 25.37 -3.16
C ASP A 194 -8.10 24.86 -3.78
N LYS A 195 -7.97 23.55 -4.04
CA LYS A 195 -6.74 22.89 -4.53
C LYS A 195 -7.00 22.03 -5.78
N PRO A 196 -7.46 22.62 -6.90
CA PRO A 196 -7.82 21.88 -8.12
C PRO A 196 -6.63 21.10 -8.72
N GLU A 197 -5.40 21.61 -8.59
CA GLU A 197 -4.19 20.92 -9.07
C GLU A 197 -3.96 19.60 -8.33
N VAL A 198 -4.17 19.58 -7.00
CA VAL A 198 -4.02 18.38 -6.17
C VAL A 198 -5.13 17.38 -6.49
N GLN A 199 -6.37 17.85 -6.66
CA GLN A 199 -7.46 16.99 -7.12
C GLN A 199 -7.15 16.37 -8.49
N ALA A 200 -6.63 17.16 -9.43
CA ALA A 200 -6.27 16.67 -10.76
C ALA A 200 -5.14 15.62 -10.73
N PHE A 201 -4.16 15.77 -9.84
CA PHE A 201 -3.16 14.71 -9.62
C PHE A 201 -3.81 13.41 -9.13
N TYR A 202 -4.68 13.46 -8.12
CA TYR A 202 -5.32 12.24 -7.59
C TYR A 202 -6.26 11.58 -8.59
N GLU A 203 -6.98 12.39 -9.37
CA GLU A 203 -7.79 11.93 -10.50
C GLU A 203 -6.97 11.16 -11.53
N TYR A 204 -5.83 11.71 -11.90
CA TYR A 204 -4.89 11.07 -12.79
C TYR A 204 -4.32 9.78 -12.18
N ALA A 205 -3.91 9.82 -10.91
CA ALA A 205 -3.38 8.66 -10.20
C ALA A 205 -4.40 7.51 -10.14
N ALA A 206 -5.67 7.81 -9.84
CA ALA A 206 -6.76 6.83 -9.76
C ALA A 206 -7.01 6.08 -11.09
N CYS A 207 -6.72 6.72 -12.22
CA CYS A 207 -6.79 6.08 -13.53
C CYS A 207 -5.65 5.06 -13.76
N THR A 208 -4.50 5.25 -13.12
CA THR A 208 -3.26 4.49 -13.39
C THR A 208 -2.93 3.45 -12.32
N GLN A 209 -3.33 3.66 -11.07
CA GLN A 209 -2.98 2.80 -9.94
C GLN A 209 -4.17 2.68 -9.00
N GLU A 210 -4.56 1.44 -8.69
CA GLU A 210 -5.49 1.15 -7.59
C GLU A 210 -4.83 1.36 -6.22
N PRO A 211 -5.59 1.85 -5.21
CA PRO A 211 -5.04 2.05 -3.87
C PRO A 211 -4.62 0.75 -3.19
N TRP A 212 -3.44 0.78 -2.55
CA TRP A 212 -3.02 -0.22 -1.56
C TRP A 212 -3.64 0.13 -0.22
N ASP A 213 -4.91 -0.23 -0.06
CA ASP A 213 -5.75 0.14 1.08
C ASP A 213 -5.62 -0.81 2.28
N GLY A 214 -6.01 -0.28 3.46
CA GLY A 214 -5.90 -0.89 4.77
C GLY A 214 -5.24 0.06 5.78
N PRO A 215 -5.32 -0.22 7.10
CA PRO A 215 -4.64 0.59 8.10
C PRO A 215 -3.15 0.67 7.80
N ALA A 216 -2.58 1.87 7.69
CA ALA A 216 -1.16 2.02 7.39
C ALA A 216 -0.59 3.31 7.98
N LEU A 217 0.41 3.17 8.84
CA LEU A 217 1.46 4.17 9.02
C LEU A 217 2.69 3.70 8.25
N LEU A 218 3.04 4.46 7.22
CA LEU A 218 4.18 4.20 6.36
C LEU A 218 5.27 5.22 6.68
N VAL A 219 6.36 4.77 7.29
CA VAL A 219 7.60 5.56 7.42
C VAL A 219 8.51 5.18 6.27
N PHE A 220 9.06 6.14 5.56
CA PHE A 220 9.82 5.89 4.34
C PHE A 220 11.14 6.64 4.32
N ALA A 221 12.12 6.08 3.62
CA ALA A 221 13.36 6.76 3.30
C ALA A 221 14.03 6.17 2.04
N ASP A 222 14.53 7.02 1.15
CA ASP A 222 15.32 6.64 -0.04
C ASP A 222 16.76 7.19 -0.01
N GLY A 223 17.14 7.81 1.11
CA GLY A 223 18.43 8.46 1.31
C GLY A 223 18.50 9.91 0.81
N ARG A 224 17.48 10.39 0.08
CA ARG A 224 17.30 11.80 -0.31
C ARG A 224 16.16 12.45 0.47
N SER A 225 15.14 11.68 0.77
CA SER A 225 13.99 12.07 1.58
C SER A 225 13.73 11.06 2.68
N VAL A 226 13.23 11.53 3.83
CA VAL A 226 12.72 10.70 4.92
C VAL A 226 11.40 11.27 5.40
N GLY A 227 10.41 10.43 5.72
CA GLY A 227 9.11 10.94 6.13
C GLY A 227 8.15 9.86 6.56
N ALA A 228 6.89 10.24 6.73
CA ALA A 228 5.81 9.28 6.86
C ALA A 228 4.50 9.77 6.26
N THR A 229 3.64 8.80 5.94
CA THR A 229 2.28 9.03 5.45
C THR A 229 1.30 8.07 6.14
N LEU A 230 0.05 8.50 6.27
CA LEU A 230 -1.04 7.67 6.74
C LEU A 230 -1.93 7.19 5.59
N ASP A 231 -2.61 6.07 5.82
CA ASP A 231 -3.72 5.61 5.00
C ASP A 231 -4.86 6.64 4.94
N ARG A 232 -5.74 6.48 3.96
CA ARG A 232 -6.84 7.43 3.69
C ARG A 232 -7.82 7.63 4.84
N ASN A 233 -7.87 6.72 5.80
CA ASN A 233 -8.76 6.77 6.96
C ASN A 233 -8.01 7.15 8.25
N GLY A 234 -6.67 7.20 8.22
CA GLY A 234 -5.84 7.54 9.38
C GLY A 234 -5.98 6.52 10.51
N LEU A 235 -6.03 5.21 10.18
CA LEU A 235 -6.36 4.15 11.13
C LEU A 235 -5.20 3.79 12.08
N ARG A 236 -4.03 4.42 11.90
CA ARG A 236 -2.84 4.26 12.74
C ARG A 236 -2.38 5.60 13.31
N PRO A 237 -1.90 5.64 14.56
CA PRO A 237 -1.44 6.87 15.17
C PRO A 237 -0.07 7.27 14.61
N ALA A 238 0.11 8.56 14.30
CA ALA A 238 1.39 9.14 13.94
C ALA A 238 1.54 10.53 14.57
N ARG A 239 2.55 10.70 15.41
CA ARG A 239 2.84 11.92 16.17
C ARG A 239 4.24 12.39 15.84
N TYR A 240 4.42 13.70 15.70
CA TYR A 240 5.74 14.27 15.46
C TYR A 240 6.01 15.48 16.35
N CYS A 241 7.28 15.77 16.58
CA CYS A 241 7.75 17.01 17.14
C CYS A 241 8.91 17.60 16.34
N LEU A 242 8.97 18.92 16.35
CA LEU A 242 10.01 19.70 15.71
C LEU A 242 10.79 20.44 16.78
N THR A 243 12.11 20.48 16.67
CA THR A 243 12.98 21.23 17.59
C THR A 243 13.59 22.47 16.91
N ASN A 244 13.99 23.45 17.71
CA ASN A 244 14.60 24.70 17.23
C ASN A 244 16.00 24.50 16.59
N ASP A 245 16.65 23.37 16.83
CA ASP A 245 17.92 22.96 16.21
C ASP A 245 17.73 22.06 14.99
N GLY A 246 16.50 21.93 14.48
CA GLY A 246 16.21 21.33 13.18
C GLY A 246 15.93 19.82 13.19
N PHE A 247 15.79 19.18 14.35
CA PHE A 247 15.39 17.78 14.41
C PHE A 247 13.88 17.61 14.20
N VAL A 248 13.55 16.54 13.47
CA VAL A 248 12.19 16.05 13.26
C VAL A 248 12.11 14.65 13.84
N VAL A 249 11.34 14.49 14.92
CA VAL A 249 11.14 13.18 15.54
C VAL A 249 9.69 12.77 15.33
N MET A 250 9.48 11.59 14.77
CA MET A 250 8.15 11.01 14.56
C MET A 250 8.08 9.60 15.15
N GLY A 251 6.95 9.27 15.75
CA GLY A 251 6.66 7.93 16.23
C GLY A 251 5.15 7.63 16.24
N SER A 252 4.83 6.35 16.46
CA SER A 252 3.45 5.90 16.68
C SER A 252 2.88 6.40 18.01
N GLU A 253 3.76 6.81 18.94
CA GLU A 253 3.44 7.29 20.27
C GLU A 253 4.27 8.55 20.59
N THR A 254 3.79 9.38 21.52
CA THR A 254 4.55 10.53 22.05
C THR A 254 5.44 10.10 23.22
N GLY A 255 6.60 10.74 23.38
CA GLY A 255 7.52 10.48 24.50
C GLY A 255 8.47 9.30 24.29
N VAL A 256 8.59 8.82 23.05
CA VAL A 256 9.53 7.74 22.68
C VAL A 256 11.00 8.18 22.69
N VAL A 257 11.25 9.48 22.53
CA VAL A 257 12.58 10.10 22.62
C VAL A 257 12.48 11.21 23.66
N GLU A 258 13.39 11.20 24.63
CA GLU A 258 13.51 12.28 25.60
C GLU A 258 14.07 13.52 24.91
N LEU A 259 13.25 14.56 24.84
CA LEU A 259 13.61 15.86 24.28
C LEU A 259 13.36 16.92 25.34
N ASP A 260 14.30 17.87 25.48
CA ASP A 260 14.11 19.04 26.32
C ASP A 260 12.93 19.86 25.80
N GLU A 261 11.92 20.09 26.63
CA GLU A 261 10.71 20.82 26.24
C GLU A 261 11.01 22.24 25.77
N SER A 262 12.08 22.87 26.26
CA SER A 262 12.51 24.21 25.83
C SER A 262 12.99 24.26 24.37
N ARG A 263 13.38 23.13 23.79
CA ARG A 263 13.80 23.02 22.39
C ARG A 263 12.64 22.77 21.44
N ILE A 264 11.48 22.34 21.93
CA ILE A 264 10.36 21.94 21.08
C ILE A 264 9.61 23.17 20.58
N ILE A 265 9.58 23.36 19.26
CA ILE A 265 8.85 24.46 18.60
C ILE A 265 7.45 24.03 18.14
N GLU A 266 7.26 22.74 17.90
CA GLU A 266 5.98 22.20 17.45
C GLU A 266 5.77 20.75 17.88
N LYS A 267 4.54 20.42 18.26
CA LYS A 267 4.05 19.05 18.43
C LYS A 267 2.82 18.87 17.54
N GLY A 268 2.84 17.89 16.65
CA GLY A 268 1.79 17.65 15.67
C GLY A 268 1.41 16.18 15.53
N ARG A 269 0.44 15.92 14.67
CA ARG A 269 0.00 14.57 14.27
C ARG A 269 -0.32 14.53 12.79
N LEU A 270 -0.19 13.37 12.17
CA LEU A 270 -0.77 13.14 10.85
C LEU A 270 -2.23 12.73 11.00
N GLY A 271 -3.08 13.34 10.18
CA GLY A 271 -4.46 12.91 9.96
C GLY A 271 -4.61 11.96 8.77
N PRO A 272 -5.84 11.55 8.45
CA PRO A 272 -6.14 10.67 7.32
C PRO A 272 -5.53 11.20 6.01
N GLY A 273 -4.78 10.36 5.29
CA GLY A 273 -4.15 10.70 4.02
C GLY A 273 -3.08 11.80 4.07
N GLN A 274 -2.62 12.19 5.26
CA GLN A 274 -1.61 13.23 5.42
C GLN A 274 -0.18 12.66 5.36
N MET A 275 0.73 13.47 4.84
CA MET A 275 2.16 13.16 4.75
C MET A 275 3.02 14.27 5.39
N LEU A 276 4.14 13.88 5.98
CA LEU A 276 5.23 14.78 6.39
C LEU A 276 6.53 14.21 5.85
N ALA A 277 7.34 15.02 5.19
CA ALA A 277 8.62 14.60 4.63
C ALA A 277 9.72 15.63 4.93
N VAL A 278 10.95 15.15 5.01
CA VAL A 278 12.17 15.96 5.10
C VAL A 278 12.97 15.67 3.85
N ASP A 279 13.21 16.73 3.08
CA ASP A 279 14.14 16.74 1.95
C ASP A 279 15.54 16.96 2.51
N LEU A 280 16.35 15.89 2.53
CA LEU A 280 17.69 15.88 3.11
C LEU A 280 18.71 16.60 2.21
N GLU A 281 18.44 16.70 0.91
CA GLU A 281 19.34 17.36 -0.04
C GLU A 281 19.27 18.88 0.12
N ASN A 282 18.05 19.42 0.25
CA ASN A 282 17.84 20.86 0.40
C ASN A 282 17.66 21.30 1.87
N GLY A 283 17.60 20.36 2.82
CA GLY A 283 17.42 20.64 4.25
C GLY A 283 16.06 21.26 4.58
N ARG A 284 14.98 20.79 3.95
CA ARG A 284 13.64 21.38 4.06
C ARG A 284 12.63 20.41 4.66
N LEU A 285 11.80 20.91 5.57
CA LEU A 285 10.61 20.20 6.04
C LEU A 285 9.45 20.50 5.08
N LEU A 286 8.89 19.44 4.49
CA LEU A 286 7.71 19.48 3.64
C LEU A 286 6.50 18.97 4.43
N ARG A 287 5.54 19.85 4.69
CA ARG A 287 4.26 19.47 5.30
C ARG A 287 3.32 18.90 4.25
N ASN A 288 2.18 18.38 4.71
CA ASN A 288 1.16 17.76 3.88
C ASN A 288 0.87 18.52 2.57
N TRP A 289 0.60 19.82 2.67
CA TRP A 289 0.27 20.62 1.49
C TRP A 289 1.48 21.03 0.65
N ASP A 290 2.68 21.09 1.24
CA ASP A 290 3.90 21.34 0.50
C ASP A 290 4.21 20.15 -0.42
N VAL A 291 4.13 18.94 0.15
CA VAL A 291 4.33 17.69 -0.61
C VAL A 291 3.31 17.56 -1.72
N LYS A 292 2.01 17.69 -1.41
CA LYS A 292 0.94 17.51 -2.39
C LYS A 292 1.01 18.55 -3.52
N ARG A 293 1.35 19.80 -3.18
CA ARG A 293 1.52 20.87 -4.18
C ARG A 293 2.72 20.62 -5.08
N GLU A 294 3.84 20.20 -4.51
CA GLU A 294 5.03 19.87 -5.31
C GLU A 294 4.70 18.77 -6.31
N VAL A 295 4.07 17.68 -5.85
CA VAL A 295 3.66 16.57 -6.73
C VAL A 295 2.67 17.04 -7.81
N ALA A 296 1.62 17.77 -7.42
CA ALA A 296 0.61 18.27 -8.34
C ALA A 296 1.17 19.22 -9.42
N SER A 297 2.26 19.94 -9.11
CA SER A 297 2.91 20.88 -10.03
C SER A 297 3.86 20.24 -11.04
N ARG A 298 4.20 18.95 -10.90
CA ARG A 298 5.20 18.28 -11.76
C ARG A 298 4.74 18.13 -13.20
N TYR A 299 3.45 17.93 -13.42
CA TYR A 299 2.87 17.68 -14.72
C TYR A 299 1.52 18.38 -14.86
N PRO A 300 1.08 18.70 -16.09
CA PRO A 300 -0.20 19.36 -16.33
C PRO A 300 -1.37 18.36 -16.24
N TYR A 301 -1.57 17.73 -15.08
CA TYR A 301 -2.55 16.65 -14.89
C TYR A 301 -3.98 17.07 -15.30
N ALA A 302 -4.38 18.29 -14.96
CA ALA A 302 -5.70 18.81 -15.32
C ALA A 302 -5.89 18.89 -16.85
N GLN A 303 -4.85 19.29 -17.58
CA GLN A 303 -4.88 19.31 -19.04
C GLN A 303 -5.01 17.89 -19.61
N TRP A 304 -4.20 16.94 -19.14
CA TRP A 304 -4.27 15.55 -19.60
C TRP A 304 -5.64 14.92 -19.34
N LEU A 305 -6.24 15.19 -18.19
CA LEU A 305 -7.59 14.73 -17.88
C LEU A 305 -8.62 15.35 -18.81
N ASN A 306 -8.55 16.66 -19.08
CA ASN A 306 -9.48 17.32 -19.99
C ASN A 306 -9.34 16.82 -21.44
N ASP A 307 -8.12 16.53 -21.87
CA ASP A 307 -7.82 16.13 -23.26
C ASP A 307 -8.17 14.65 -23.52
N HIS A 308 -8.11 13.79 -22.49
CA HIS A 308 -8.16 12.34 -22.68
C HIS A 308 -9.25 11.60 -21.90
N ARG A 309 -9.79 12.17 -20.81
CA ARG A 309 -10.86 11.53 -20.03
C ARG A 309 -12.22 11.85 -20.65
N ARG A 310 -13.09 10.85 -20.73
CA ARG A 310 -14.50 11.02 -21.10
C ARG A 310 -15.38 10.54 -19.96
N ASN A 311 -16.22 11.43 -19.46
CA ASN A 311 -17.24 11.08 -18.48
C ASN A 311 -18.47 10.55 -19.22
N LEU A 312 -19.02 9.44 -18.74
CA LEU A 312 -20.27 8.90 -19.25
C LEU A 312 -21.42 9.49 -18.44
N GLU A 313 -22.27 10.26 -19.10
CA GLU A 313 -23.43 10.87 -18.45
C GLU A 313 -24.47 9.79 -18.08
N PRO A 314 -25.09 9.90 -16.88
CA PRO A 314 -26.17 9.01 -16.48
C PRO A 314 -27.27 8.97 -17.54
N GLN A 315 -27.62 7.77 -18.00
CA GLN A 315 -28.71 7.58 -18.96
C GLN A 315 -30.05 7.47 -18.22
N PRO A 316 -31.14 8.01 -18.79
CA PRO A 316 -32.47 7.87 -18.19
C PRO A 316 -32.88 6.39 -18.16
N TRP A 317 -33.45 5.96 -17.05
CA TRP A 317 -34.03 4.62 -16.95
C TRP A 317 -35.27 4.50 -17.85
N THR A 318 -35.34 3.47 -18.69
CA THR A 318 -36.48 3.22 -19.58
C THR A 318 -37.42 2.18 -18.99
N THR A 319 -38.72 2.51 -18.89
CA THR A 319 -39.76 1.60 -18.38
C THR A 319 -40.42 0.72 -19.44
N SER A 320 -40.00 0.83 -20.71
CA SER A 320 -40.53 0.02 -21.79
C SER A 320 -40.14 -1.45 -21.61
N LYS A 321 -41.14 -2.33 -21.48
CA LYS A 321 -40.92 -3.79 -21.49
C LYS A 321 -40.28 -4.19 -22.83
N GLN A 322 -39.14 -4.87 -22.76
CA GLN A 322 -38.43 -5.39 -23.94
C GLN A 322 -38.84 -6.82 -24.30
N LEU A 323 -39.39 -7.55 -23.32
CA LEU A 323 -39.79 -8.95 -23.45
C LEU A 323 -41.29 -9.09 -23.19
N GLY A 324 -41.94 -10.04 -23.85
CA GLY A 324 -43.30 -10.47 -23.52
C GLY A 324 -43.34 -11.26 -22.20
N ASP A 325 -44.49 -11.32 -21.54
CA ASP A 325 -44.59 -11.90 -20.19
C ASP A 325 -44.17 -13.39 -20.14
N LEU A 326 -44.50 -14.19 -21.17
CA LEU A 326 -44.09 -15.61 -21.24
C LEU A 326 -42.56 -15.76 -21.42
N GLU A 327 -41.97 -14.93 -22.27
CA GLU A 327 -40.52 -14.95 -22.52
C GLU A 327 -39.74 -14.49 -21.28
N LEU A 328 -40.23 -13.46 -20.59
CA LEU A 328 -39.68 -13.00 -19.33
C LEU A 328 -39.67 -14.13 -18.29
N LEU A 329 -40.80 -14.81 -18.11
CA LEU A 329 -40.90 -15.92 -17.16
C LEU A 329 -39.95 -17.08 -17.49
N GLN A 330 -39.80 -17.39 -18.79
CA GLN A 330 -38.83 -18.39 -19.25
C GLN A 330 -37.40 -17.98 -18.92
N GLN A 331 -37.02 -16.73 -19.16
CA GLN A 331 -35.69 -16.21 -18.83
C GLN A 331 -35.45 -16.23 -17.31
N GLN A 332 -36.42 -15.76 -16.53
CA GLN A 332 -36.34 -15.79 -15.06
C GLN A 332 -36.11 -17.22 -14.54
N THR A 333 -36.87 -18.18 -15.05
CA THR A 333 -36.72 -19.60 -14.70
C THR A 333 -35.35 -20.14 -15.12
N ALA A 334 -34.89 -19.81 -16.34
CA ALA A 334 -33.60 -20.26 -16.85
C ALA A 334 -32.41 -19.71 -16.06
N PHE A 335 -32.51 -18.48 -15.56
CA PHE A 335 -31.52 -17.85 -14.68
C PHE A 335 -31.71 -18.21 -13.19
N GLY A 336 -32.67 -19.07 -12.87
CA GLY A 336 -32.87 -19.59 -11.51
C GLY A 336 -33.55 -18.61 -10.55
N PHE A 337 -34.21 -17.56 -11.04
CA PHE A 337 -35.01 -16.69 -10.19
C PHE A 337 -36.22 -17.45 -9.62
N THR A 338 -36.48 -17.24 -8.34
CA THR A 338 -37.60 -17.79 -7.60
C THR A 338 -38.64 -16.70 -7.29
N ALA A 339 -39.83 -17.10 -6.83
CA ALA A 339 -40.83 -16.16 -6.36
C ALA A 339 -40.32 -15.33 -5.18
N GLU A 340 -39.56 -15.96 -4.27
CA GLU A 340 -38.95 -15.29 -3.12
C GLU A 340 -37.95 -14.20 -3.57
N ASP A 341 -37.11 -14.45 -4.59
CA ASP A 341 -36.20 -13.41 -5.10
C ASP A 341 -36.95 -12.13 -5.54
N PHE A 342 -38.14 -12.27 -6.12
CA PHE A 342 -38.95 -11.13 -6.52
C PHE A 342 -39.65 -10.46 -5.34
N GLU A 343 -40.42 -11.23 -4.58
CA GLU A 343 -41.28 -10.73 -3.50
C GLU A 343 -40.49 -10.20 -2.29
N LEU A 344 -39.36 -10.85 -1.98
CA LEU A 344 -38.60 -10.60 -0.75
C LEU A 344 -37.37 -9.71 -0.98
N VAL A 345 -36.79 -9.71 -2.18
CA VAL A 345 -35.53 -9.01 -2.45
C VAL A 345 -35.73 -7.87 -3.45
N ILE A 346 -36.21 -8.16 -4.66
CA ILE A 346 -36.29 -7.18 -5.74
C ILE A 346 -37.36 -6.11 -5.47
N GLU A 347 -38.55 -6.50 -5.02
CA GLU A 347 -39.65 -5.57 -4.74
C GLU A 347 -39.30 -4.60 -3.61
N ASP A 348 -38.68 -5.08 -2.54
CA ASP A 348 -38.18 -4.26 -1.42
C ASP A 348 -37.09 -3.27 -1.89
N MET A 349 -36.10 -3.74 -2.65
CA MET A 349 -35.07 -2.85 -3.22
C MET A 349 -35.66 -1.77 -4.13
N ALA A 350 -36.60 -2.15 -4.99
CA ALA A 350 -37.22 -1.23 -5.94
C ALA A 350 -38.12 -0.19 -5.25
N SER A 351 -38.86 -0.60 -4.21
CA SER A 351 -39.82 0.27 -3.51
C SER A 351 -39.15 1.18 -2.47
N ALA A 352 -38.19 0.66 -1.70
CA ALA A 352 -37.57 1.36 -0.57
C ALA A 352 -36.18 1.94 -0.88
N GLY A 353 -35.55 1.54 -2.00
CA GLY A 353 -34.18 1.95 -2.35
C GLY A 353 -33.11 1.42 -1.40
N LYS A 354 -33.38 0.30 -0.71
CA LYS A 354 -32.51 -0.34 0.28
C LYS A 354 -32.62 -1.85 0.15
N GLU A 355 -31.55 -2.57 0.51
CA GLU A 355 -31.62 -4.03 0.64
C GLU A 355 -32.59 -4.44 1.78
N PRO A 356 -33.26 -5.59 1.66
CA PRO A 356 -34.21 -6.05 2.66
C PRO A 356 -33.50 -6.42 3.98
N THR A 357 -34.22 -6.30 5.10
CA THR A 357 -33.70 -6.66 6.43
C THR A 357 -34.41 -7.91 6.96
N TYR A 358 -33.63 -8.93 7.30
CA TYR A 358 -34.10 -10.19 7.90
C TYR A 358 -33.57 -10.40 9.31
N CYS A 359 -34.09 -11.42 9.99
CA CYS A 359 -33.63 -11.87 11.31
C CYS A 359 -33.49 -13.40 11.33
N MET A 360 -32.96 -13.93 12.44
CA MET A 360 -32.53 -15.33 12.59
C MET A 360 -31.28 -15.69 11.77
N GLY A 361 -30.76 -16.89 11.99
CA GLY A 361 -29.60 -17.41 11.25
C GLY A 361 -30.03 -18.11 9.97
N ASP A 362 -29.08 -18.24 9.03
CA ASP A 362 -29.23 -19.05 7.82
C ASP A 362 -29.33 -20.55 8.22
N ASP A 363 -30.54 -21.11 8.14
CA ASP A 363 -30.87 -22.48 8.57
C ASP A 363 -31.00 -23.48 7.42
N ILE A 364 -30.71 -23.08 6.18
CA ILE A 364 -30.70 -23.97 5.02
C ILE A 364 -29.35 -24.73 4.90
N PRO A 365 -29.34 -25.89 4.21
CA PRO A 365 -28.09 -26.59 3.93
C PRO A 365 -27.11 -25.72 3.13
N LEU A 366 -25.81 -25.94 3.32
CA LEU A 366 -24.80 -25.37 2.41
C LEU A 366 -25.13 -25.77 0.96
N ALA A 367 -24.92 -24.86 0.01
CA ALA A 367 -25.28 -25.06 -1.40
C ALA A 367 -24.73 -26.37 -2.02
N VAL A 368 -23.59 -26.88 -1.54
CA VAL A 368 -23.00 -28.15 -1.99
C VAL A 368 -23.67 -29.40 -1.42
N LEU A 369 -24.43 -29.25 -0.32
CA LEU A 369 -25.13 -30.33 0.39
C LEU A 369 -26.64 -30.32 0.15
N SER A 370 -27.13 -29.28 -0.53
CA SER A 370 -28.56 -29.11 -0.79
C SER A 370 -29.00 -29.96 -1.97
N ASP A 371 -30.19 -30.55 -1.87
CA ASP A 371 -30.85 -31.26 -2.97
C ASP A 371 -31.56 -30.29 -3.95
N LYS A 372 -31.58 -28.98 -3.63
CA LYS A 372 -32.15 -27.93 -4.49
C LYS A 372 -31.08 -27.34 -5.41
N PRO A 373 -31.45 -26.85 -6.61
CA PRO A 373 -30.53 -26.11 -7.46
C PRO A 373 -30.10 -24.81 -6.79
N HIS A 374 -28.81 -24.50 -6.84
CA HIS A 374 -28.22 -23.28 -6.29
C HIS A 374 -27.49 -22.48 -7.37
N LEU A 375 -27.45 -21.17 -7.19
CA LEU A 375 -26.71 -20.28 -8.08
C LEU A 375 -25.22 -20.31 -7.74
N LEU A 376 -24.38 -19.96 -8.72
CA LEU A 376 -22.93 -19.92 -8.52
C LEU A 376 -22.54 -19.02 -7.34
N TYR A 377 -23.26 -17.92 -7.14
CA TYR A 377 -22.99 -16.94 -6.09
C TYR A 377 -23.15 -17.51 -4.67
N ASP A 378 -23.94 -18.56 -4.46
CA ASP A 378 -24.15 -19.19 -3.14
C ASP A 378 -22.90 -19.87 -2.59
N TYR A 379 -22.00 -20.27 -3.50
CA TYR A 379 -20.72 -20.92 -3.19
C TYR A 379 -19.62 -19.91 -2.81
N PHE A 380 -19.81 -18.61 -3.09
CA PHE A 380 -18.87 -17.57 -2.75
C PHE A 380 -19.31 -16.85 -1.47
N LYS A 381 -18.60 -17.11 -0.37
CA LYS A 381 -18.85 -16.41 0.89
C LYS A 381 -17.99 -15.15 0.97
N GLN A 382 -18.65 -14.03 1.28
CA GLN A 382 -17.97 -12.75 1.46
C GLN A 382 -16.99 -12.85 2.63
N ARG A 383 -15.74 -12.45 2.40
CA ARG A 383 -14.74 -12.34 3.47
C ARG A 383 -15.00 -11.05 4.24
N PHE A 384 -14.78 -11.10 5.55
CA PHE A 384 -14.84 -9.93 6.41
C PHE A 384 -13.57 -9.84 7.26
N ALA A 385 -13.30 -8.62 7.73
CA ALA A 385 -12.15 -8.33 8.57
C ALA A 385 -12.49 -8.56 10.04
N GLN A 386 -11.55 -9.16 10.79
CA GLN A 386 -11.69 -9.37 12.22
C GLN A 386 -10.32 -9.27 12.88
N VAL A 387 -10.22 -8.43 13.92
CA VAL A 387 -9.02 -8.17 14.74
C VAL A 387 -7.86 -7.51 14.00
N THR A 388 -7.43 -8.04 12.86
CA THR A 388 -6.19 -7.63 12.18
C THR A 388 -6.33 -6.26 11.50
N ASN A 389 -7.49 -6.00 10.90
CA ASN A 389 -7.91 -4.68 10.41
C ASN A 389 -9.40 -4.41 10.74
N PRO A 390 -9.82 -3.15 10.94
CA PRO A 390 -11.21 -2.80 11.21
C PRO A 390 -12.05 -2.74 9.92
N PRO A 391 -13.37 -3.04 9.99
CA PRO A 391 -14.32 -2.65 8.95
C PRO A 391 -14.57 -1.13 9.00
N ILE A 392 -15.06 -0.57 7.88
CA ILE A 392 -15.44 0.85 7.74
C ILE A 392 -16.97 0.96 7.82
N ASP A 393 -17.49 2.05 8.40
CA ASP A 393 -18.93 2.33 8.41
C ASP A 393 -19.37 2.91 7.04
N PRO A 394 -20.11 2.16 6.19
CA PRO A 394 -20.46 2.62 4.85
C PRO A 394 -21.48 3.76 4.84
N LEU A 395 -22.12 4.05 5.97
CA LEU A 395 -23.12 5.12 6.10
C LEU A 395 -22.48 6.40 6.66
N ARG A 396 -21.72 6.28 7.75
CA ARG A 396 -21.12 7.45 8.44
C ARG A 396 -19.82 7.90 7.81
N GLU A 397 -19.04 6.98 7.23
CA GLU A 397 -17.74 7.26 6.62
C GLU A 397 -17.81 7.21 5.09
N LYS A 398 -19.00 7.36 4.49
CA LYS A 398 -19.23 7.28 3.03
C LYS A 398 -18.27 8.15 2.20
N LEU A 399 -17.80 9.28 2.74
CA LEU A 399 -16.88 10.21 2.05
C LEU A 399 -15.52 9.58 1.69
N VAL A 400 -15.11 8.51 2.38
CA VAL A 400 -13.82 7.84 2.11
C VAL A 400 -13.94 6.67 1.12
N MET A 401 -15.16 6.36 0.69
CA MET A 401 -15.49 5.27 -0.22
C MET A 401 -15.90 5.79 -1.60
N SER A 402 -15.63 5.00 -2.64
CA SER A 402 -16.06 5.31 -4.01
C SER A 402 -16.39 4.01 -4.77
N LEU A 403 -17.37 4.10 -5.66
CA LEU A 403 -17.74 3.04 -6.62
C LEU A 403 -17.38 3.43 -8.07
N GLU A 404 -16.58 4.48 -8.23
CA GLU A 404 -16.16 4.96 -9.54
C GLU A 404 -15.29 3.94 -10.26
N MET A 405 -15.51 3.82 -11.57
CA MET A 405 -14.81 2.89 -12.44
C MET A 405 -14.26 3.64 -13.64
N HIS A 406 -13.03 3.28 -14.03
CA HIS A 406 -12.41 3.78 -15.26
C HIS A 406 -12.33 2.64 -16.28
N LEU A 407 -12.82 2.89 -17.49
CA LEU A 407 -12.78 1.94 -18.60
C LEU A 407 -11.71 2.38 -19.59
N GLY A 408 -10.78 1.49 -19.92
CA GLY A 408 -9.73 1.77 -20.88
C GLY A 408 -8.52 0.86 -20.71
N ARG A 409 -7.51 1.09 -21.55
CA ARG A 409 -6.20 0.46 -21.38
C ARG A 409 -5.55 0.99 -20.09
N ARG A 410 -4.92 0.09 -19.35
CA ARG A 410 -3.97 0.42 -18.28
C ARG A 410 -2.53 0.28 -18.76
#